data_AF-A0AAJ1EZM7-F1
#
_entry.id   AF-A0AAJ1EZM7-F1
#
_cell.length_a   1.000
_cell.length_b   1.000
_cell.length_c   1.000
_cell.angle_alpha   90.00
_cell.angle_beta   90.00
_cell.angle_gamma   90.00
#
_symmetry.space_group_name_H-M   'P 1'
#
loop_
_entity.id
_entity.type
_entity.pdbx_description
1 polymer ?
#
loop_
_entity_poly.entity_id
_entity_poly.type
_entity_poly.pdbx_seq_one_letter_code
_entity_poly.pdbx_strand_id
1 'polypeptide(L)'
;MSNIGEKIKELRTESGATQLQLGEYAGCSGQVISNIERGYTNPSAQVLNKIAEFFHVPSDYLLGKSKSQWIALDPETRMPCIGSRISDLMQDANMSPEDLANRVEISVQTALEILNGAITPNIDVLAKISKALNTSIDFLIGAVPFQTIISSEEEQDIILYYRRMSKSGKRMIMGDFEKLKDR
;
A
#
# COMPACT_ATOMS: atom_id res chain seq x y z
N MET A 1 -17.41 -9.62 17.58
CA MET A 1 -16.38 -8.56 17.42
C MET A 1 -15.05 -9.27 17.52
N SER A 2 -14.21 -9.20 16.49
CA SER A 2 -12.93 -9.91 16.50
C SER A 2 -12.01 -9.25 17.53
N ASN A 3 -11.53 -10.02 18.50
CA ASN A 3 -10.61 -9.49 19.50
C ASN A 3 -9.19 -9.40 18.90
N ILE A 4 -8.34 -8.54 19.46
CA ILE A 4 -6.95 -8.35 18.98
C ILE A 4 -6.17 -9.67 18.88
N GLY A 5 -6.44 -10.62 19.79
CA GLY A 5 -5.83 -11.94 19.81
C GLY A 5 -6.20 -12.79 18.59
N GLU A 6 -7.47 -12.82 18.20
CA GLU A 6 -7.94 -13.53 17.01
C GLU A 6 -7.29 -12.97 15.74
N LYS A 7 -7.17 -11.63 15.66
CA LYS A 7 -6.51 -10.94 14.55
C LYS A 7 -5.02 -11.29 14.45
N ILE A 8 -4.31 -11.30 15.58
CA ILE A 8 -2.90 -11.69 15.65
C ILE A 8 -2.74 -13.16 15.28
N LYS A 9 -3.65 -14.02 15.75
CA LYS A 9 -3.65 -15.46 15.42
C LYS A 9 -3.83 -15.68 13.92
N GLU A 10 -4.79 -14.98 13.32
CA GLU A 10 -5.07 -15.01 11.88
C GLU A 10 -3.81 -14.64 11.10
N LEU A 11 -3.23 -13.45 11.34
CA LEU A 11 -2.00 -12.99 10.69
C LEU A 11 -0.82 -13.94 10.89
N ARG A 12 -0.65 -14.49 12.10
CA ARG A 12 0.41 -15.46 12.38
C ARG A 12 0.23 -16.75 11.59
N THR A 13 -0.99 -17.26 11.52
CA THR A 13 -1.27 -18.48 10.73
C THR A 13 -1.16 -18.23 9.24
N GLU A 14 -1.49 -17.02 8.79
CA GLU A 14 -1.37 -16.59 7.40
C GLU A 14 0.10 -16.51 6.96
N SER A 15 0.97 -15.95 7.79
CA SER A 15 2.41 -15.87 7.51
C SER A 15 3.17 -17.19 7.69
N GLY A 16 2.50 -18.26 8.13
CA GLY A 16 3.12 -19.55 8.43
C GLY A 16 4.02 -19.54 9.67
N ALA A 17 4.05 -18.45 10.44
CA ALA A 17 4.89 -18.34 11.63
C ALA A 17 4.36 -19.21 12.79
N THR A 18 5.27 -19.81 13.54
CA THR A 18 4.92 -20.46 14.81
C THR A 18 4.75 -19.41 15.92
N GLN A 19 4.02 -19.76 16.99
CA GLN A 19 3.88 -18.88 18.16
C GLN A 19 5.25 -18.56 18.78
N LEU A 20 6.20 -19.51 18.71
CA LEU A 20 7.57 -19.32 19.19
C LEU A 20 8.29 -18.24 18.38
N GLN A 21 8.29 -18.33 17.05
CA GLN A 21 8.94 -17.38 16.16
C GLN A 21 8.39 -15.96 16.32
N LEU A 22 7.06 -15.81 16.40
CA LEU A 22 6.44 -14.51 16.66
C LEU A 22 6.83 -13.96 18.04
N GLY A 23 6.89 -14.83 19.05
CA GLY A 23 7.31 -14.46 20.39
C GLY A 23 8.74 -13.93 20.42
N GLU A 24 9.67 -14.68 19.83
CA GLU A 24 11.09 -14.31 19.74
C GLU A 24 11.27 -12.95 19.08
N TYR A 25 10.60 -12.69 17.96
CA TYR A 25 10.64 -11.38 17.29
C TYR A 25 10.02 -10.27 18.15
N ALA A 26 8.90 -10.55 18.80
CA ALA A 26 8.20 -9.59 19.65
C ALA A 26 8.89 -9.35 21.01
N GLY A 27 10.01 -10.04 21.30
CA GLY A 27 10.72 -9.95 22.57
C GLY A 27 9.98 -10.59 23.74
N CYS A 28 9.16 -11.61 23.48
CA CYS A 28 8.41 -12.36 24.49
C CYS A 28 8.44 -13.87 24.24
N SER A 29 7.84 -14.68 25.11
CA SER A 29 7.80 -16.14 24.90
C SER A 29 6.64 -16.54 23.98
N GLY A 30 6.76 -17.67 23.29
CA GLY A 30 5.65 -18.22 22.50
C GLY A 30 4.39 -18.49 23.33
N GLN A 31 4.53 -18.75 24.64
CA GLN A 31 3.40 -18.87 25.57
C GLN A 31 2.65 -17.55 25.74
N VAL A 32 3.37 -16.41 25.78
CA VAL A 32 2.75 -15.07 25.85
C VAL A 32 1.94 -14.80 24.60
N ILE A 33 2.48 -15.08 23.41
CA ILE A 33 1.73 -15.01 22.14
C ILE A 33 0.49 -15.90 22.19
N SER A 34 0.63 -17.14 22.66
CA SER A 34 -0.48 -18.08 22.83
C SER A 34 -1.60 -17.54 23.74
N ASN A 35 -1.24 -16.85 24.82
CA ASN A 35 -2.19 -16.22 25.73
C ASN A 35 -2.86 -14.99 25.10
N ILE A 36 -2.11 -14.20 24.34
CA ILE A 36 -2.63 -13.07 23.56
C ILE A 36 -3.67 -13.56 22.55
N GLU A 37 -3.32 -14.58 21.75
CA GLU A 37 -4.20 -15.14 20.72
C GLU A 37 -5.51 -15.71 21.25
N ARG A 38 -5.54 -16.15 22.51
CA ARG A 38 -6.74 -16.65 23.19
C ARG A 38 -7.50 -15.57 23.95
N GLY A 39 -6.97 -14.34 24.01
CA GLY A 39 -7.57 -13.23 24.77
C GLY A 39 -7.37 -13.32 26.28
N TYR A 40 -6.47 -14.18 26.77
CA TYR A 40 -6.14 -14.26 28.20
C TYR A 40 -5.24 -13.11 28.66
N THR A 41 -4.54 -12.46 27.75
CA THR A 41 -3.63 -11.35 28.06
C THR A 41 -3.62 -10.36 26.89
N ASN A 42 -3.61 -9.06 27.18
CA ASN A 42 -3.40 -8.05 26.14
C ASN A 42 -1.90 -7.79 25.93
N PRO A 43 -1.45 -7.58 24.68
CA PRO A 43 -0.07 -7.20 24.42
C PRO A 43 0.24 -5.83 25.04
N SER A 44 1.47 -5.65 25.55
CA SER A 44 1.96 -4.31 25.88
C SER A 44 2.12 -3.48 24.61
N ALA A 45 2.21 -2.15 24.72
CA ALA A 45 2.43 -1.29 23.55
C ALA A 45 3.69 -1.67 22.76
N GLN A 46 4.77 -2.05 23.46
CA GLN A 46 6.01 -2.49 22.84
C GLN A 46 5.83 -3.80 22.06
N VAL A 47 5.18 -4.80 22.69
CA VAL A 47 4.90 -6.10 22.03
C VAL A 47 3.96 -5.89 20.85
N LEU A 48 2.92 -5.06 21.00
CA LEU A 48 1.98 -4.75 19.93
C LEU A 48 2.68 -4.09 18.74
N ASN A 49 3.57 -3.12 18.98
CA ASN A 49 4.33 -2.47 17.92
C ASN A 49 5.26 -3.46 17.21
N LYS A 50 5.90 -4.36 17.95
CA LYS A 50 6.74 -5.40 17.34
C LYS A 50 5.94 -6.42 16.54
N ILE A 51 4.76 -6.80 17.01
CA ILE A 51 3.83 -7.66 16.26
C ILE A 51 3.33 -6.94 14.99
N ALA A 52 3.01 -5.65 15.10
CA ALA A 52 2.60 -4.80 13.97
C ALA A 52 3.73 -4.68 12.95
N GLU A 53 4.97 -4.49 13.41
CA GLU A 53 6.19 -4.46 12.59
C GLU A 53 6.43 -5.80 11.89
N PHE A 54 6.32 -6.91 12.62
CA PHE A 54 6.47 -8.27 12.09
C PHE A 54 5.50 -8.58 10.95
N PHE A 55 4.25 -8.10 11.08
CA PHE A 55 3.21 -8.29 10.06
C PHE A 55 3.11 -7.13 9.07
N HIS A 56 3.94 -6.10 9.20
CA HIS A 56 3.89 -4.87 8.40
C HIS A 56 2.49 -4.25 8.30
N VAL A 57 1.74 -4.25 9.40
CA VAL A 57 0.42 -3.62 9.49
C VAL A 57 0.47 -2.48 10.52
N PRO A 58 -0.40 -1.46 10.41
CA PRO A 58 -0.56 -0.49 11.48
C PRO A 58 -1.00 -1.17 12.78
N SER A 59 -0.51 -0.70 13.93
CA SER A 59 -1.03 -1.17 15.23
C SER A 59 -2.53 -0.91 15.38
N ASP A 60 -3.05 0.15 14.75
CA ASP A 60 -4.49 0.44 14.65
C ASP A 60 -5.30 -0.63 13.89
N TYR A 61 -4.68 -1.34 12.94
CA TYR A 61 -5.31 -2.48 12.27
C TYR A 61 -5.49 -3.66 13.24
N LEU A 62 -4.46 -3.94 14.06
CA LEU A 62 -4.52 -4.97 15.09
C LEU A 62 -5.55 -4.62 16.18
N LEU A 63 -5.66 -3.33 16.54
CA LEU A 63 -6.64 -2.82 17.50
C LEU A 63 -8.07 -2.76 16.93
N GLY A 64 -8.28 -3.11 15.66
CA GLY A 64 -9.59 -3.07 15.01
C GLY A 64 -10.12 -1.65 14.76
N LYS A 65 -9.26 -0.62 14.87
CA LYS A 65 -9.59 0.79 14.58
C LYS A 65 -9.52 1.10 13.09
N SER A 66 -8.75 0.34 12.32
CA SER A 66 -8.70 0.41 10.85
C SER A 66 -9.20 -0.89 10.20
N LYS A 67 -9.91 -0.75 9.07
CA LYS A 67 -10.30 -1.89 8.22
C LYS A 67 -9.21 -2.29 7.21
N SER A 68 -8.24 -1.41 6.94
CA SER A 68 -7.18 -1.66 5.97
C SER A 68 -5.91 -2.17 6.64
N GLN A 69 -5.35 -3.27 6.11
CA GLN A 69 -4.01 -3.77 6.44
C GLN A 69 -2.90 -2.80 6.01
N TRP A 70 -3.22 -1.94 5.05
CA TRP A 70 -2.35 -0.91 4.54
C TRP A 70 -2.41 0.31 5.45
N ILE A 71 -1.23 0.90 5.72
CA ILE A 71 -1.14 2.29 6.15
C ILE A 71 -1.88 3.08 5.06
N ALA A 72 -3.11 3.50 5.33
CA ALA A 72 -3.61 4.69 4.68
C ALA A 72 -2.58 5.75 5.07
N LEU A 73 -1.84 6.27 4.08
CA LEU A 73 -0.89 7.36 4.27
C LEU A 73 -1.53 8.32 5.27
N ASP A 74 -0.84 8.49 6.39
CA ASP A 74 -1.29 9.32 7.48
C ASP A 74 -1.75 10.66 6.87
N PRO A 75 -3.01 11.11 7.10
CA PRO A 75 -3.50 12.38 6.58
C PRO A 75 -2.61 13.57 6.99
N GLU A 76 -1.82 13.43 8.05
CA GLU A 76 -0.86 14.43 8.54
C GLU A 76 0.51 14.33 7.86
N THR A 77 0.83 13.23 7.16
CA THR A 77 1.97 13.16 6.25
C THR A 77 1.60 13.97 5.01
N ARG A 78 1.76 15.30 5.12
CA ARG A 78 1.64 16.32 4.06
C ARG A 78 1.52 15.66 2.71
N MET A 79 0.29 15.55 2.20
CA MET A 79 -0.01 15.05 0.87
C MET A 79 1.09 15.55 -0.07
N PRO A 80 1.99 14.67 -0.58
CA PRO A 80 3.03 15.11 -1.49
C PRO A 80 2.31 15.85 -2.62
N CYS A 81 2.71 17.08 -2.90
CA CYS A 81 1.98 17.93 -3.83
C CYS A 81 1.76 17.15 -5.13
N ILE A 82 0.54 17.19 -5.68
CA ILE A 82 0.21 16.48 -6.92
C ILE A 82 1.24 16.77 -8.02
N GLY A 83 1.78 18.01 -8.02
CA GLY A 83 2.85 18.45 -8.89
C GLY A 83 4.16 17.67 -8.75
N SER A 84 4.59 17.25 -7.55
CA SER A 84 5.82 16.45 -7.41
C SER A 84 5.67 15.07 -8.06
N ARG A 85 4.54 14.39 -7.82
CA ARG A 85 4.24 13.10 -8.44
C ARG A 85 4.13 13.19 -9.95
N ILE A 86 3.48 14.24 -10.46
CA ILE A 86 3.41 14.50 -11.90
C ILE A 86 4.83 14.74 -12.44
N SER A 87 5.68 15.49 -11.73
CA SER A 87 7.06 15.76 -12.14
C SER A 87 7.91 14.49 -12.20
N ASP A 88 7.82 13.62 -11.19
CA ASP A 88 8.53 12.34 -11.15
C ASP A 88 8.11 11.45 -12.35
N LEU A 89 6.81 11.34 -12.59
CA LEU A 89 6.25 10.59 -13.74
C LEU A 89 6.69 11.17 -15.09
N MET A 90 6.77 12.49 -15.19
CA MET A 90 7.26 13.14 -16.39
C MET A 90 8.74 12.84 -16.63
N GLN A 91 9.55 12.82 -15.57
CA GLN A 91 10.96 12.47 -15.65
C GLN A 91 11.13 11.01 -16.13
N ASP A 92 10.39 10.07 -15.55
CA ASP A 92 10.40 8.66 -15.95
C ASP A 92 9.97 8.48 -17.43
N ALA A 93 9.03 9.31 -17.89
CA ALA A 93 8.53 9.29 -19.26
C ALA A 93 9.38 10.13 -20.24
N ASN A 94 10.49 10.75 -19.80
CA ASN A 94 11.26 11.74 -20.58
C ASN A 94 10.38 12.83 -21.23
N MET A 95 9.37 13.31 -20.49
CA MET A 95 8.36 14.25 -20.95
C MET A 95 8.65 15.67 -20.47
N SER A 96 8.58 16.65 -21.37
CA SER A 96 8.68 18.07 -21.01
C SER A 96 7.34 18.65 -20.53
N PRO A 97 7.32 19.76 -19.76
CA PRO A 97 6.09 20.48 -19.43
C PRO A 97 5.27 20.90 -20.64
N GLU A 98 5.94 21.22 -21.75
CA GLU A 98 5.31 21.55 -23.03
C GLU A 98 4.61 20.33 -23.64
N ASP A 99 5.23 19.16 -23.60
CA ASP A 99 4.63 17.91 -24.07
C ASP A 99 3.40 17.55 -23.23
N LEU A 100 3.48 17.71 -21.91
CA LEU A 100 2.35 17.47 -21.01
C LEU A 100 1.20 18.42 -21.34
N ALA A 101 1.48 19.72 -21.46
CA ALA A 101 0.47 20.73 -21.77
C ALA A 101 -0.26 20.43 -23.09
N ASN A 102 0.50 20.03 -24.12
CA ASN A 102 -0.05 19.65 -25.42
C ASN A 102 -0.92 18.38 -25.32
N ARG A 103 -0.49 17.35 -24.58
CA ARG A 103 -1.27 16.10 -24.41
C ARG A 103 -2.55 16.29 -23.59
N VAL A 104 -2.52 17.18 -22.62
CA VAL A 104 -3.63 17.46 -21.70
C VAL A 104 -4.57 18.54 -22.24
N GLU A 105 -4.17 19.21 -23.34
CA GLU A 105 -4.88 20.32 -23.97
C GLU A 105 -5.08 21.50 -23.01
N ILE A 106 -4.01 21.86 -22.30
CA ILE A 106 -3.96 23.01 -21.38
C ILE A 106 -2.83 23.95 -21.78
N SER A 107 -2.83 25.17 -21.24
CA SER A 107 -1.70 26.08 -21.45
C SER A 107 -0.44 25.58 -20.71
N VAL A 108 0.74 25.84 -21.28
CA VAL A 108 2.02 25.52 -20.64
C VAL A 108 2.13 26.20 -19.27
N GLN A 109 1.60 27.42 -19.14
CA GLN A 109 1.54 28.14 -17.86
C GLN A 109 0.72 27.39 -16.82
N THR A 110 -0.46 26.88 -17.20
CA THR A 110 -1.30 26.07 -16.31
C THR A 110 -0.60 24.78 -15.90
N ALA A 111 0.13 24.13 -16.82
CA ALA A 111 0.91 22.94 -16.50
C ALA A 111 1.99 23.26 -15.45
N LEU A 112 2.76 24.34 -15.63
CA LEU A 112 3.78 24.78 -14.66
C LEU A 112 3.19 25.12 -13.28
N GLU A 113 2.02 25.76 -13.25
CA GLU A 113 1.27 26.08 -12.01
C GLU A 113 0.72 24.83 -11.31
N ILE A 114 0.42 23.76 -12.05
CA ILE A 114 0.08 22.46 -11.46
C ILE A 114 1.34 21.79 -10.90
N LEU A 115 2.45 21.80 -11.64
CA LEU A 115 3.71 21.16 -11.26
C LEU A 115 4.35 21.78 -10.02
N ASN A 116 4.28 23.10 -9.87
CA ASN A 116 4.77 23.80 -8.68
C ASN A 116 3.76 23.80 -7.50
N GLY A 117 2.54 23.27 -7.73
CA GLY A 117 1.48 23.19 -6.73
C GLY A 117 0.72 24.49 -6.46
N ALA A 118 0.87 25.52 -7.32
CA ALA A 118 0.10 26.76 -7.22
C ALA A 118 -1.39 26.54 -7.53
N ILE A 119 -1.72 25.58 -8.39
CA ILE A 119 -3.10 25.25 -8.77
C ILE A 119 -3.36 23.75 -8.64
N THR A 120 -4.54 23.43 -8.09
CA THR A 120 -5.07 22.05 -8.13
C THR A 120 -5.87 21.86 -9.42
N PRO A 121 -5.54 20.87 -10.27
CA PRO A 121 -6.30 20.61 -11.48
C PRO A 121 -7.72 20.15 -11.15
N ASN A 122 -8.68 20.53 -11.99
CA ASN A 122 -10.03 19.98 -11.91
C ASN A 122 -10.05 18.50 -12.34
N ILE A 123 -11.19 17.83 -12.13
CA ILE A 123 -11.32 16.39 -12.40
C ILE A 123 -11.04 16.03 -13.87
N ASP A 124 -11.41 16.90 -14.81
CA ASP A 124 -11.22 16.65 -16.24
C ASP A 124 -9.75 16.72 -16.63
N VAL A 125 -9.04 17.77 -16.19
CA VAL A 125 -7.61 17.93 -16.39
C VAL A 125 -6.85 16.81 -15.69
N LEU A 126 -7.26 16.43 -14.49
CA LEU A 126 -6.65 15.33 -13.73
C LEU A 126 -6.80 13.98 -14.45
N ALA A 127 -7.97 13.70 -15.01
CA ALA A 127 -8.20 12.50 -15.82
C ALA A 127 -7.33 12.48 -17.08
N LYS A 128 -7.18 13.64 -17.75
CA LYS A 128 -6.29 13.78 -18.91
C LYS A 128 -4.82 13.58 -18.54
N ILE A 129 -4.36 14.13 -17.41
CA ILE A 129 -2.98 13.92 -16.89
C ILE A 129 -2.74 12.43 -16.60
N SER A 130 -3.67 11.77 -15.90
CA SER A 130 -3.62 10.33 -15.62
C SER A 130 -3.46 9.52 -16.91
N LYS A 131 -4.22 9.84 -17.96
CA LYS A 131 -4.10 9.18 -19.26
C LYS A 131 -2.77 9.51 -19.96
N ALA A 132 -2.34 10.77 -19.93
CA ALA A 132 -1.11 11.22 -20.61
C ALA A 132 0.17 10.61 -20.03
N LEU A 133 0.18 10.40 -18.71
CA LEU A 133 1.29 9.82 -17.96
C LEU A 133 1.14 8.32 -17.70
N ASN A 134 0.10 7.69 -18.27
CA ASN A 134 -0.16 6.27 -18.09
C ASN A 134 -0.13 5.89 -16.59
N THR A 135 -0.88 6.63 -15.77
CA THR A 135 -0.98 6.44 -14.31
C THR A 135 -2.43 6.53 -13.84
N SER A 136 -2.74 6.23 -12.58
CA SER A 136 -4.10 6.41 -12.02
C SER A 136 -4.25 7.73 -11.28
N ILE A 137 -5.50 8.21 -11.24
CA ILE A 137 -5.87 9.37 -10.43
C ILE A 137 -5.54 9.13 -8.95
N ASP A 138 -5.82 7.93 -8.44
CA ASP A 138 -5.54 7.56 -7.05
C ASP A 138 -4.05 7.70 -6.71
N PHE A 139 -3.15 7.32 -7.63
CA PHE A 139 -1.72 7.53 -7.44
C PHE A 139 -1.36 9.02 -7.46
N LEU A 140 -1.89 9.77 -8.43
CA LEU A 140 -1.62 11.21 -8.57
C LEU A 140 -2.00 11.99 -7.31
N ILE A 141 -3.17 11.70 -6.73
CA ILE A 141 -3.64 12.37 -5.51
C ILE A 141 -3.02 11.81 -4.23
N GLY A 142 -2.17 10.78 -4.33
CA GLY A 142 -1.53 10.14 -3.18
C GLY A 142 -2.46 9.26 -2.34
N ALA A 143 -3.60 8.82 -2.89
CA ALA A 143 -4.48 7.85 -2.23
C ALA A 143 -3.86 6.45 -2.18
N VAL A 144 -2.97 6.14 -3.13
CA VAL A 144 -2.17 4.90 -3.13
C VAL A 144 -0.67 5.21 -3.30
N PRO A 145 0.22 4.39 -2.70
CA PRO A 145 1.65 4.65 -2.73
C PRO A 145 2.34 4.19 -4.02
N PHE A 146 1.71 3.34 -4.82
CA PHE A 146 2.28 2.76 -6.05
C PHE A 146 1.45 3.10 -7.28
N GLN A 147 2.12 3.21 -8.43
CA GLN A 147 1.44 3.35 -9.72
C GLN A 147 0.57 2.11 -9.95
N THR A 148 -0.64 2.29 -10.47
CA THR A 148 -1.58 1.18 -10.70
C THR A 148 -1.79 0.86 -12.17
N ILE A 149 -0.93 1.37 -13.07
CA ILE A 149 -0.99 0.96 -14.47
C ILE A 149 -0.24 -0.34 -14.64
N ILE A 150 -0.92 -1.25 -15.33
CA ILE A 150 -0.36 -2.50 -15.79
C ILE A 150 0.50 -2.18 -17.02
N SER A 151 1.81 -2.08 -16.81
CA SER A 151 2.74 -1.48 -17.77
C SER A 151 3.44 -2.52 -18.65
N SER A 152 3.45 -3.79 -18.22
CA SER A 152 4.10 -4.90 -18.94
C SER A 152 3.13 -6.05 -19.22
N GLU A 153 3.43 -6.84 -20.25
CA GLU A 153 2.71 -8.09 -20.57
C GLU A 153 2.78 -9.07 -19.40
N GLU A 154 3.92 -9.12 -18.70
CA GLU A 154 4.12 -9.95 -17.50
C GLU A 154 3.19 -9.52 -16.35
N GLU A 155 3.04 -8.23 -16.08
CA GLU A 155 2.11 -7.73 -15.06
C GLU A 155 0.64 -8.04 -15.43
N GLN A 156 0.30 -7.91 -16.71
CA GLN A 156 -1.03 -8.26 -17.22
C GLN A 156 -1.32 -9.74 -17.00
N ASP A 157 -0.37 -10.60 -17.34
CA ASP A 157 -0.48 -12.03 -17.16
C ASP A 157 -0.62 -12.40 -15.69
N ILE A 158 0.21 -11.86 -14.79
CA ILE A 158 0.07 -12.10 -13.34
C ILE A 158 -1.34 -11.74 -12.85
N ILE A 159 -1.84 -10.58 -13.24
CA ILE A 159 -3.19 -10.12 -12.83
C ILE A 159 -4.27 -11.02 -13.43
N LEU A 160 -4.16 -11.41 -14.70
CA LEU A 160 -5.12 -12.27 -15.38
C LEU A 160 -5.13 -13.70 -14.79
N TYR A 161 -3.95 -14.28 -14.56
CA TYR A 161 -3.81 -15.55 -13.87
C TYR A 161 -4.43 -15.47 -12.48
N TYR A 162 -4.03 -14.47 -11.69
CA TYR A 162 -4.58 -14.26 -10.36
C TYR A 162 -6.10 -14.17 -10.39
N ARG A 163 -6.70 -13.35 -11.27
CA ARG A 163 -8.16 -13.19 -11.39
C ARG A 163 -8.88 -14.51 -11.66
N ARG A 164 -8.31 -15.39 -12.49
CA ARG A 164 -8.88 -16.69 -12.87
C ARG A 164 -8.69 -17.79 -11.82
N MET A 165 -7.82 -17.59 -10.83
CA MET A 165 -7.54 -18.60 -9.81
C MET A 165 -8.65 -18.76 -8.77
N SER A 166 -8.73 -19.97 -8.23
CA SER A 166 -9.54 -20.28 -7.05
C SER A 166 -9.04 -19.52 -5.81
N LYS A 167 -9.88 -19.38 -4.79
CA LYS A 167 -9.49 -18.74 -3.52
C LYS A 167 -8.27 -19.41 -2.87
N SER A 168 -8.16 -20.74 -2.95
CA SER A 168 -7.02 -21.47 -2.43
C SER A 168 -5.74 -21.19 -3.23
N GLY A 169 -5.84 -21.16 -4.56
CA GLY A 169 -4.71 -20.84 -5.43
C GLY A 169 -4.18 -19.42 -5.22
N LYS A 170 -5.08 -18.43 -5.12
CA LYS A 170 -4.71 -17.04 -4.81
C LYS A 170 -3.89 -16.94 -3.51
N ARG A 171 -4.32 -17.65 -2.46
CA ARG A 171 -3.60 -17.68 -1.17
C ARG A 171 -2.21 -18.32 -1.29
N MET A 172 -2.08 -19.38 -2.06
CA MET A 172 -0.80 -20.07 -2.25
C MET A 172 0.23 -19.15 -2.94
N ILE A 173 -0.17 -18.47 -4.03
CA ILE A 173 0.69 -17.49 -4.71
C ILE A 173 1.10 -16.35 -3.77
N MET A 174 0.18 -15.83 -2.95
CA MET A 174 0.54 -14.77 -2.00
C MET A 174 1.61 -15.24 -1.01
N GLY A 175 1.49 -16.46 -0.47
CA GLY A 175 2.51 -17.03 0.41
C GLY A 175 3.86 -17.30 -0.26
N ASP A 176 3.88 -17.54 -1.58
CA ASP A 176 5.14 -17.66 -2.33
C ASP A 176 5.76 -16.29 -2.64
N PHE A 177 4.96 -15.27 -2.96
CA PHE A 177 5.44 -13.89 -3.08
C PHE A 177 6.03 -13.36 -1.78
N GLU A 178 5.46 -13.71 -0.63
CA GLU A 178 6.02 -13.34 0.68
C GLU A 178 7.43 -13.90 0.87
N LYS A 179 7.71 -15.14 0.47
CA LYS A 179 9.06 -15.75 0.57
C LYS A 179 10.09 -15.09 -0.34
N LEU A 180 9.65 -14.47 -1.43
CA LEU A 180 10.52 -13.81 -2.41
C LEU A 180 10.85 -12.38 -2.02
N LYS A 181 10.06 -11.75 -1.14
CA LYS A 181 10.23 -10.35 -0.73
C LYS A 181 11.56 -10.08 -0.01
N ASP A 182 12.09 -11.07 0.70
CA ASP A 182 13.29 -10.96 1.55
C ASP A 182 14.56 -11.56 0.88
N ARG A 183 14.52 -11.85 -0.43
CA ARG A 183 15.64 -12.38 -1.22
C ARG A 183 16.25 -11.32 -2.12
#